data_AF-A0A1W1WPE0-F1
#
_entry.id   AF-A0A1W1WPE0-F1
#
_cell.length_a   1.000
_cell.length_b   1.000
_cell.length_c   1.000
_cell.angle_alpha   90.00
_cell.angle_beta   90.00
_cell.angle_gamma   90.00
#
_symmetry.space_group_name_H-M   'P 1'
#
loop_
_entity.id
_entity.type
_entity.pdbx_description
1 polymer ?
#
loop_
_entity_poly.entity_id
_entity_poly.type
_entity_poly.pdbx_seq_one_letter_code
_entity_poly.pdbx_strand_id
1 'polypeptide(L)'
;MWRYGTSLFWMVRWEPLGRRLALGLATLSFLSHHPRVGAGFVFLAVWPSLFFLSWPAWIATRYQTRAIWWTPAPPQWLQRQLPDSVSLGPSVWEVHAQDARRWHAPDPHQAARRYRQTYATEVIQVIQTRPDTVALMSSGFNRLTPAEQQAIEAAGGRIWEGPLWPRLLRRYPPWIMRATQRRMFGGVVSTKDRRDPATWVTWAVPARCVSPDKGGN
;
A
#
# COMPACT_ATOMS: atom_id res chain seq x y z
N MET A 1 18.30 -8.51 0.38
CA MET A 1 16.87 -8.83 0.56
C MET A 1 16.09 -7.55 0.81
N TRP A 2 15.61 -6.87 -0.23
CA TRP A 2 14.70 -5.72 -0.07
C TRP A 2 13.28 -6.20 -0.34
N ARG A 3 12.73 -6.92 0.65
CA ARG A 3 11.39 -7.52 0.61
C ARG A 3 10.43 -6.54 1.30
N TYR A 4 9.50 -5.96 0.54
CA TYR A 4 8.22 -5.38 1.02
C TYR A 4 8.22 -4.14 1.95
N GLY A 5 9.29 -3.35 1.98
CA GLY A 5 9.55 -2.41 3.08
C GLY A 5 8.99 -0.97 3.01
N THR A 6 8.07 -0.58 2.13
CA THR A 6 7.93 0.86 1.81
C THR A 6 6.69 1.59 2.38
N SER A 7 5.56 0.94 2.62
CA SER A 7 4.43 1.55 3.36
C SER A 7 4.37 1.06 4.80
N LEU A 8 4.60 -0.24 5.02
CA LEU A 8 4.42 -0.92 6.30
C LEU A 8 5.58 -0.77 7.30
N PHE A 9 6.83 -0.69 6.83
CA PHE A 9 8.00 -0.43 7.70
C PHE A 9 7.87 0.88 8.49
N TRP A 10 7.05 1.83 8.00
CA TRP A 10 6.86 3.12 8.65
C TRP A 10 5.58 3.21 9.48
N MET A 11 4.60 2.30 9.37
CA MET A 11 3.51 2.20 10.37
C MET A 11 4.05 1.84 11.76
N VAL A 12 5.10 1.02 11.78
CA VAL A 12 5.92 0.69 12.96
C VAL A 12 6.50 1.94 13.64
N ARG A 13 6.60 3.08 12.95
CA ARG A 13 7.10 4.34 13.52
C ARG A 13 6.04 5.15 14.27
N TRP A 14 4.76 4.78 14.22
CA TRP A 14 3.64 5.66 14.61
C TRP A 14 2.84 5.30 15.87
N GLU A 15 3.30 4.37 16.71
CA GLU A 15 2.87 4.33 18.12
C GLU A 15 3.98 4.83 19.07
N PRO A 16 4.38 6.11 19.00
CA PRO A 16 5.41 6.61 19.91
C PRO A 16 4.91 6.56 21.36
N LEU A 17 3.62 6.79 21.61
CA LEU A 17 3.07 6.82 22.97
C LEU A 17 2.97 5.41 23.57
N GLY A 18 2.34 4.47 22.85
CA GLY A 18 2.20 3.07 23.29
C GLY A 18 3.56 2.39 23.50
N ARG A 19 4.52 2.61 22.58
CA ARG A 19 5.90 2.13 22.78
C ARG A 19 6.62 2.77 23.94
N ARG A 20 6.51 4.09 24.11
CA ARG A 20 7.17 4.77 25.23
C ARG A 20 6.61 4.30 26.56
N LEU A 21 5.29 4.11 26.65
CA LEU A 21 4.64 3.56 27.83
C LEU A 21 5.08 2.13 28.09
N ALA A 22 5.05 1.25 27.09
CA ALA A 22 5.50 -0.13 27.23
C ALA A 22 6.99 -0.22 27.61
N LEU A 23 7.87 0.57 26.99
CA LEU A 23 9.30 0.60 27.36
C LEU A 23 9.53 1.18 28.75
N GLY A 24 8.79 2.23 29.15
CA GLY A 24 8.86 2.79 30.51
C GLY A 24 8.43 1.78 31.57
N LEU A 25 7.32 1.06 31.33
CA LEU A 25 6.88 -0.03 32.20
C LEU A 25 7.86 -1.20 32.23
N ALA A 26 8.51 -1.50 31.11
CA ALA A 26 9.57 -2.50 31.06
C ALA A 26 10.75 -2.10 31.96
N THR A 27 11.23 -0.86 31.85
CA THR A 27 12.32 -0.33 32.68
C THR A 27 11.98 -0.38 34.17
N LEU A 28 10.78 0.06 34.56
CA LEU A 28 10.31 -0.02 35.95
C LEU A 28 10.24 -1.47 36.44
N SER A 29 9.79 -2.40 35.59
CA SER A 29 9.72 -3.83 35.94
C SER A 29 11.10 -4.45 36.13
N PHE A 30 12.10 -4.07 35.32
CA PHE A 30 13.48 -4.50 35.51
C PHE A 30 14.11 -3.92 36.79
N LEU A 31 13.87 -2.63 37.07
CA LEU A 31 14.33 -1.98 38.30
C LEU A 31 13.67 -2.55 39.57
N SER A 32 12.44 -3.05 39.45
CA SER A 32 11.68 -3.65 40.55
C SER A 32 11.87 -5.18 40.67
N HIS A 33 12.91 -5.75 40.03
CA HIS A 33 13.22 -7.19 40.06
C HIS A 33 12.12 -8.12 39.51
N HIS A 34 11.30 -7.65 38.56
CA HIS A 34 10.30 -8.45 37.84
C HIS A 34 10.66 -8.61 36.35
N PRO A 35 11.74 -9.35 36.01
CA PRO A 35 12.26 -9.41 34.64
C PRO A 35 11.31 -10.06 33.63
N ARG A 36 10.46 -11.02 34.07
CA ARG A 36 9.46 -11.65 33.20
C ARG A 36 8.38 -10.65 32.76
N VAL A 37 7.96 -9.77 33.66
CA VAL A 37 7.00 -8.71 33.37
C VAL A 37 7.64 -7.67 32.45
N GLY A 38 8.90 -7.30 32.72
CA GLY A 38 9.68 -6.41 31.86
C GLY A 38 9.83 -6.94 30.43
N ALA A 39 10.14 -8.23 30.26
CA ALA A 39 10.21 -8.88 28.96
C ALA A 39 8.86 -8.87 28.22
N GLY A 40 7.75 -9.07 28.93
CA GLY A 40 6.39 -8.97 28.37
C GLY A 40 6.10 -7.58 27.80
N PHE A 41 6.48 -6.51 28.50
CA PHE A 41 6.32 -5.15 28.00
C PHE A 41 7.23 -4.82 26.82
N VAL A 42 8.48 -5.32 26.80
CA VAL A 42 9.36 -5.21 25.63
C VAL A 42 8.74 -5.92 24.43
N PHE A 43 8.19 -7.12 24.63
CA PHE A 43 7.50 -7.85 23.58
C PHE A 43 6.30 -7.06 23.05
N LEU A 44 5.45 -6.50 23.92
CA LEU A 44 4.33 -5.64 23.52
C LEU A 44 4.79 -4.40 22.71
N ALA A 45 5.93 -3.81 23.08
CA ALA A 45 6.48 -2.67 22.33
C ALA A 45 6.96 -3.06 20.92
N VAL A 46 7.52 -4.27 20.77
CA VAL A 46 8.12 -4.74 19.52
C VAL A 46 7.12 -5.51 18.64
N TRP A 47 6.12 -6.16 19.22
CA TRP A 47 5.15 -7.03 18.56
C TRP A 47 4.43 -6.37 17.38
N PRO A 48 3.92 -5.12 17.46
CA PRO A 48 3.37 -4.44 16.30
C PRO A 48 4.38 -4.39 15.15
N SER A 49 5.67 -4.13 15.43
CA SER A 49 6.71 -4.17 14.39
C SER A 49 6.80 -5.51 13.68
N LEU A 50 6.78 -6.60 14.47
CA LEU A 50 6.92 -7.95 13.94
C LEU A 50 5.69 -8.34 13.13
N PHE A 51 4.49 -8.01 13.61
CA PHE A 51 3.24 -8.19 12.88
C PHE A 51 3.28 -7.43 11.54
N PHE A 52 3.66 -6.16 11.54
CA PHE A 52 3.73 -5.35 10.31
C PHE A 52 4.88 -5.72 9.36
N LEU A 53 5.91 -6.45 9.82
CA LEU A 53 6.94 -7.01 8.95
C LEU A 53 6.53 -8.35 8.33
N SER A 54 5.92 -9.22 9.13
CA SER A 54 5.59 -10.60 8.74
C SER A 54 4.27 -10.72 7.99
N TRP A 55 3.25 -9.95 8.38
CA TRP A 55 1.91 -10.04 7.82
C TRP A 55 1.84 -9.65 6.34
N PRO A 56 2.48 -8.55 5.88
CA PRO A 56 2.48 -8.20 4.46
C PRO A 56 3.29 -9.19 3.63
N ALA A 57 4.38 -9.73 4.18
CA ALA A 57 5.15 -10.76 3.51
C ALA A 57 4.30 -12.03 3.31
N TRP A 58 3.57 -12.45 4.34
CA TRP A 58 2.63 -13.55 4.25
C TRP A 58 1.50 -13.28 3.25
N ILE A 59 0.90 -12.08 3.27
CA ILE A 59 -0.11 -11.64 2.30
C ILE A 59 0.45 -11.66 0.88
N ALA A 60 1.63 -11.10 0.65
CA ALA A 60 2.27 -11.09 -0.66
C ALA A 60 2.55 -12.53 -1.14
N THR A 61 2.97 -13.44 -0.27
CA THR A 61 3.11 -14.86 -0.60
C THR A 61 1.76 -15.51 -0.91
N ARG A 62 0.71 -15.21 -0.12
CA ARG A 62 -0.65 -15.71 -0.34
C ARG A 62 -1.22 -15.25 -1.68
N TYR A 63 -0.96 -14.01 -2.08
CA TYR A 63 -1.40 -13.41 -3.34
C TYR A 63 -0.32 -13.47 -4.44
N GLN A 64 0.59 -14.45 -4.40
CA GLN A 64 1.67 -14.59 -5.39
C GLN A 64 1.17 -14.76 -6.83
N THR A 65 -0.05 -15.26 -7.01
CA THR A 65 -0.69 -15.48 -8.32
C THR A 65 -1.39 -14.23 -8.88
N ARG A 66 -1.46 -13.15 -8.10
CA ARG A 66 -2.13 -11.89 -8.46
C ARG A 66 -1.18 -10.84 -9.00
N ALA A 67 -1.72 -9.81 -9.62
CA ALA A 67 -1.00 -8.60 -10.00
C ALA A 67 -1.02 -7.55 -8.88
N ILE A 68 -2.02 -7.61 -7.99
CA ILE A 68 -2.13 -6.73 -6.81
C ILE A 68 -2.38 -7.53 -5.53
N TRP A 69 -2.11 -6.88 -4.40
CA TRP A 69 -2.56 -7.28 -3.07
C TRP A 69 -2.94 -6.03 -2.29
N TRP A 70 -3.64 -6.19 -1.17
CA TRP A 70 -4.03 -5.05 -0.34
C TRP A 70 -3.95 -5.38 1.14
N THR A 71 -3.79 -4.34 1.95
CA THR A 71 -3.74 -4.46 3.41
C THR A 71 -4.56 -3.38 4.09
N PRO A 72 -5.17 -3.68 5.25
CA PRO A 72 -5.78 -2.65 6.06
C PRO A 72 -4.74 -1.61 6.47
N ALA A 73 -5.12 -0.34 6.38
CA ALA A 73 -4.28 0.79 6.75
C ALA A 73 -5.06 1.77 7.63
N PRO A 74 -4.41 2.39 8.65
CA PRO A 74 -5.07 3.42 9.45
C PRO A 74 -5.52 4.60 8.57
N PRO A 75 -6.80 5.03 8.60
CA PRO A 75 -7.29 6.12 7.77
C PRO A 75 -6.47 7.40 7.93
N GLN A 76 -6.07 7.73 9.17
CA GLN A 76 -5.26 8.90 9.46
C GLN A 76 -3.87 8.85 8.80
N TRP A 77 -3.29 7.66 8.64
CA TRP A 77 -2.00 7.50 7.98
C TRP A 77 -2.13 7.84 6.50
N LEU A 78 -3.13 7.26 5.83
CA LEU A 78 -3.39 7.50 4.42
C LEU A 78 -3.82 8.95 4.15
N GLN A 79 -4.59 9.56 5.05
CA GLN A 79 -5.01 10.95 4.92
C GLN A 79 -3.81 11.92 4.91
N ARG A 80 -2.76 11.66 5.70
CA ARG A 80 -1.49 12.42 5.64
C ARG A 80 -0.70 12.17 4.36
N GLN A 81 -1.06 11.12 3.64
CA GLN A 81 -0.54 10.76 2.34
C GLN A 81 -1.51 11.13 1.20
N LEU A 82 -2.47 12.05 1.37
CA LEU A 82 -3.26 12.59 0.25
C LEU A 82 -3.04 14.10 0.04
N PRO A 83 -3.05 14.59 -1.22
CA PRO A 83 -2.95 16.03 -1.52
C PRO A 83 -4.08 16.82 -0.89
N ASP A 84 -5.28 16.26 -0.97
CA ASP A 84 -6.50 16.87 -0.47
C ASP A 84 -7.20 15.91 0.50
N SER A 85 -8.12 16.48 1.28
CA SER A 85 -8.99 15.67 2.13
C SER A 85 -9.93 14.79 1.30
N VAL A 86 -10.00 13.50 1.66
CA VAL A 86 -10.97 12.54 1.11
C VAL A 86 -11.62 11.81 2.27
N SER A 87 -12.93 11.62 2.22
CA SER A 87 -13.62 10.82 3.24
C SER A 87 -13.25 9.34 3.06
N LEU A 88 -12.26 8.89 3.81
CA LEU A 88 -11.78 7.51 3.75
C LEU A 88 -12.64 6.53 4.59
N GLY A 89 -13.64 7.02 5.33
CA GLY A 89 -14.47 6.17 6.19
C GLY A 89 -13.70 5.56 7.38
N PRO A 90 -14.33 4.59 8.10
CA PRO A 90 -13.74 3.97 9.28
C PRO A 90 -12.66 2.94 8.95
N SER A 91 -12.59 2.48 7.70
CA SER A 91 -11.66 1.43 7.26
C SER A 91 -11.13 1.74 5.86
N VAL A 92 -9.84 1.50 5.66
CA VAL A 92 -9.19 1.73 4.37
C VAL A 92 -8.27 0.56 4.03
N TRP A 93 -8.26 0.19 2.76
CA TRP A 93 -7.27 -0.72 2.20
C TRP A 93 -6.28 0.04 1.34
N GLU A 94 -5.00 -0.09 1.67
CA GLU A 94 -3.91 0.31 0.79
C GLU A 94 -3.68 -0.83 -0.22
N VAL A 95 -3.81 -0.52 -1.51
CA VAL A 95 -3.66 -1.42 -2.65
C VAL A 95 -2.24 -1.30 -3.19
N HIS A 96 -1.61 -2.45 -3.40
CA HIS A 96 -0.20 -2.56 -3.75
C HIS A 96 -0.01 -3.41 -5.00
N ALA A 97 1.00 -3.06 -5.79
CA ALA A 97 1.49 -3.95 -6.85
C ALA A 97 2.16 -5.19 -6.23
N GLN A 98 1.93 -6.36 -6.83
CA GLN A 98 2.68 -7.57 -6.53
C GLN A 98 4.03 -7.52 -7.25
N ASP A 99 4.98 -6.85 -6.61
CA ASP A 99 6.30 -6.59 -7.19
C ASP A 99 7.25 -7.80 -7.11
N ALA A 100 6.95 -8.77 -6.26
CA ALA A 100 7.74 -9.99 -6.09
C ALA A 100 7.48 -11.05 -7.17
N ARG A 101 6.37 -10.94 -7.90
CA ARG A 101 6.01 -11.87 -8.97
C ARG A 101 6.84 -11.61 -10.22
N ARG A 102 7.39 -12.70 -10.78
CA ARG A 102 7.96 -12.70 -12.13
C ARG A 102 6.86 -12.86 -13.17
N TRP A 103 6.92 -12.02 -14.20
CA TRP A 103 6.08 -12.10 -15.39
C TRP A 103 6.91 -12.63 -16.55
N HIS A 104 6.43 -13.71 -17.16
CA HIS A 104 7.12 -14.39 -18.25
C HIS A 104 6.49 -14.02 -19.60
N ALA A 105 7.33 -13.60 -20.53
CA ALA A 105 7.03 -13.36 -21.94
C ALA A 105 8.34 -13.42 -22.76
N PRO A 106 8.28 -13.48 -24.10
CA PRO A 106 9.47 -13.50 -24.97
C PRO A 106 10.42 -12.31 -24.78
N ASP A 107 9.88 -11.14 -24.42
CA ASP A 107 10.67 -9.94 -24.12
C ASP A 107 10.10 -9.18 -22.91
N PRO A 108 10.91 -8.29 -22.27
CA PRO A 108 10.47 -7.53 -21.11
C PRO A 108 9.26 -6.63 -21.36
N HIS A 109 9.11 -6.04 -22.56
CA HIS A 109 7.98 -5.16 -22.87
C HIS A 109 6.67 -5.94 -22.97
N GLN A 110 6.69 -7.14 -23.53
CA GLN A 110 5.55 -8.05 -23.53
C GLN A 110 5.18 -8.48 -22.10
N ALA A 111 6.16 -8.80 -21.25
CA ALA A 111 5.92 -9.14 -19.85
C ALA A 111 5.26 -7.97 -19.09
N ALA A 112 5.74 -6.74 -19.34
CA ALA A 112 5.17 -5.53 -18.77
C ALA A 112 3.74 -5.24 -19.27
N ARG A 113 3.46 -5.44 -20.56
CA ARG A 113 2.09 -5.31 -21.11
C ARG A 113 1.13 -6.31 -20.44
N ARG A 114 1.53 -7.58 -20.33
CA ARG A 114 0.73 -8.62 -19.66
C ARG A 114 0.48 -8.30 -18.19
N TYR A 115 1.49 -7.81 -17.48
CA TYR A 115 1.34 -7.30 -16.12
C TYR A 115 0.33 -6.16 -16.05
N ARG A 116 0.45 -5.14 -16.92
CA ARG A 116 -0.46 -3.98 -16.90
C ARG A 116 -1.91 -4.36 -17.21
N GLN A 117 -2.14 -5.27 -18.16
CA GLN A 117 -3.47 -5.81 -18.44
C GLN A 117 -4.05 -6.49 -17.21
N THR A 118 -3.29 -7.40 -16.58
CA THR A 118 -3.76 -8.12 -15.39
C THR A 118 -3.97 -7.18 -14.20
N TYR A 119 -3.07 -6.22 -14.00
CA TYR A 119 -3.17 -5.21 -12.97
C TYR A 119 -4.44 -4.38 -13.13
N ALA A 120 -4.72 -3.88 -14.33
CA ALA A 120 -5.91 -3.07 -14.60
C ALA A 120 -7.19 -3.87 -14.32
N THR A 121 -7.28 -5.11 -14.82
CA THR A 121 -8.41 -6.01 -14.55
C THR A 121 -8.61 -6.23 -13.05
N GLU A 122 -7.54 -6.54 -12.30
CA GLU A 122 -7.65 -6.79 -10.87
C GLU A 122 -7.99 -5.53 -10.07
N VAL A 123 -7.48 -4.35 -10.44
CA VAL A 123 -7.85 -3.08 -9.80
C VAL A 123 -9.33 -2.78 -9.99
N ILE A 124 -9.84 -2.89 -11.23
CA ILE A 124 -11.26 -2.68 -11.53
C ILE A 124 -12.11 -3.67 -10.72
N GLN A 125 -11.72 -4.95 -10.69
CA GLN A 125 -12.42 -5.96 -9.90
C GLN A 125 -12.44 -5.61 -8.41
N VAL A 126 -11.33 -5.15 -7.84
CA VAL A 126 -11.26 -4.75 -6.42
C VAL A 126 -12.14 -3.54 -6.15
N ILE A 127 -12.17 -2.54 -7.04
CA ILE A 127 -13.07 -1.39 -6.93
C ILE A 127 -14.53 -1.85 -6.94
N GLN A 128 -14.90 -2.77 -7.82
CA GLN A 128 -16.29 -3.25 -7.93
C GLN A 128 -16.73 -4.09 -6.73
N THR A 129 -15.84 -4.95 -6.23
CA THR A 129 -16.17 -5.98 -5.22
C THR A 129 -15.83 -5.60 -3.77
N ARG A 130 -15.22 -4.43 -3.54
CA ARG A 130 -14.94 -3.96 -2.17
C ARG A 130 -16.25 -3.77 -1.37
N PRO A 131 -16.23 -3.98 -0.04
CA PRO A 131 -17.33 -3.58 0.83
C PRO A 131 -17.52 -2.06 0.86
N ASP A 132 -18.76 -1.60 1.03
CA ASP A 132 -19.09 -0.17 1.03
C ASP A 132 -18.41 0.62 2.15
N THR A 133 -18.16 -0.01 3.31
CA THR A 133 -17.49 0.59 4.47
C THR A 133 -15.99 0.79 4.29
N VAL A 134 -15.43 0.31 3.18
CA VAL A 134 -13.99 0.27 2.92
C VAL A 134 -13.63 1.24 1.81
N ALA A 135 -12.80 2.23 2.13
CA ALA A 135 -12.11 3.01 1.12
C ALA A 135 -10.91 2.23 0.53
N LEU A 136 -10.54 2.56 -0.71
CA LEU A 136 -9.34 2.06 -1.36
C LEU A 136 -8.38 3.19 -1.64
N MET A 137 -7.08 2.90 -1.57
CA MET A 137 -6.06 3.85 -1.99
C MET A 137 -4.87 3.13 -2.61
N SER A 138 -4.27 3.72 -3.64
CA SER A 138 -3.00 3.25 -4.20
C SER A 138 -2.12 4.43 -4.60
N SER A 139 -0.82 4.25 -4.49
CA SER A 139 0.19 5.13 -5.06
C SER A 139 1.18 4.29 -5.85
N GLY A 140 1.34 4.61 -7.14
CA GLY A 140 2.10 3.75 -8.03
C GLY A 140 2.82 4.49 -9.13
N PHE A 141 3.91 3.86 -9.57
CA PHE A 141 4.62 4.23 -10.78
C PHE A 141 3.95 3.55 -11.98
N ASN A 142 2.80 4.06 -12.40
CA ASN A 142 2.13 3.68 -13.62
C ASN A 142 1.13 4.78 -13.98
N ARG A 143 1.04 5.13 -15.26
CA ARG A 143 -0.15 5.79 -15.77
C ARG A 143 -1.33 4.84 -15.68
N LEU A 144 -2.45 5.35 -15.19
CA LEU A 144 -3.71 4.65 -15.25
C LEU A 144 -4.12 4.53 -16.72
N THR A 145 -4.64 3.37 -17.08
CA THR A 145 -5.38 3.18 -18.33
C THR A 145 -6.69 3.96 -18.26
N PRO A 146 -7.29 4.33 -19.41
CA PRO A 146 -8.60 4.97 -19.41
C PRO A 146 -9.67 4.17 -18.64
N ALA A 147 -9.62 2.84 -18.72
CA ALA A 147 -10.53 1.96 -17.97
C ALA A 147 -10.31 2.03 -16.45
N GLU A 148 -9.06 2.10 -15.98
CA GLU A 148 -8.77 2.31 -14.55
C GLU A 148 -9.28 3.68 -14.08
N GLN A 149 -9.04 4.74 -14.86
CA GLN A 149 -9.50 6.10 -14.53
C GLN A 149 -11.03 6.13 -14.42
N GLN A 150 -11.72 5.63 -15.44
CA GLN A 150 -13.18 5.58 -15.46
C GLN A 150 -13.75 4.77 -14.29
N ALA A 151 -13.14 3.63 -13.93
CA ALA A 151 -13.60 2.83 -12.79
C ALA A 151 -13.41 3.56 -11.44
N ILE A 152 -12.31 4.30 -11.29
CA ILE A 152 -12.06 5.11 -10.09
C ILE A 152 -13.08 6.25 -10.00
N GLU A 153 -13.27 7.01 -11.08
CA GLU A 153 -14.20 8.15 -11.15
C GLU A 153 -15.64 7.71 -10.93
N ALA A 154 -16.08 6.63 -11.59
CA ALA A 154 -17.43 6.06 -11.42
C ALA A 154 -17.70 5.59 -9.98
N ALA A 155 -16.65 5.24 -9.24
CA ALA A 155 -16.75 4.86 -7.83
C ALA A 155 -16.66 6.07 -6.87
N GLY A 156 -16.72 7.30 -7.39
CA GLY A 156 -16.59 8.55 -6.63
C GLY A 156 -15.15 8.84 -6.19
N GLY A 157 -14.17 8.20 -6.81
CA GLY A 157 -12.76 8.34 -6.49
C GLY A 157 -12.13 9.61 -7.04
N ARG A 158 -10.95 9.94 -6.51
CA ARG A 158 -10.10 11.04 -6.97
C ARG A 158 -8.77 10.50 -7.46
N ILE A 159 -8.23 11.14 -8.49
CA ILE A 159 -6.96 10.82 -9.12
C ILE A 159 -6.09 12.06 -9.03
N TRP A 160 -4.85 11.87 -8.60
CA TRP A 160 -3.83 12.91 -8.57
C TRP A 160 -2.63 12.45 -9.38
N GLU A 161 -2.35 13.19 -10.45
CA GLU A 161 -1.17 13.00 -11.28
C GLU A 161 -0.10 14.03 -10.88
N GLY A 162 1.15 13.59 -10.77
CA GLY A 162 2.23 14.53 -10.48
C GLY A 162 3.59 13.89 -10.23
N PRO A 163 4.63 14.72 -10.01
CA PRO A 163 5.88 14.22 -9.48
C PRO A 163 5.59 13.51 -8.16
N LEU A 164 6.25 12.39 -7.95
CA LEU A 164 6.09 11.62 -6.74
C LEU A 164 6.19 12.57 -5.55
N TRP A 165 5.22 12.51 -4.67
CA TRP A 165 5.28 13.41 -3.54
C TRP A 165 6.61 13.30 -2.81
N PRO A 166 7.19 14.41 -2.31
CA PRO A 166 8.54 14.41 -1.77
C PRO A 166 8.80 13.31 -0.74
N ARG A 167 7.76 12.93 0.02
CA ARG A 167 7.78 11.86 1.01
C ARG A 167 7.74 10.45 0.42
N LEU A 168 7.09 10.25 -0.72
CA LEU A 168 7.09 9.00 -1.47
C LEU A 168 8.36 8.89 -2.35
N LEU A 169 8.93 9.98 -2.88
CA LEU A 169 10.10 10.00 -3.79
C LEU A 169 11.36 9.51 -3.09
N ARG A 170 11.47 9.82 -1.80
CA ARG A 170 12.45 9.22 -0.90
C ARG A 170 12.29 7.70 -0.74
N ARG A 171 11.10 7.14 -0.96
CA ARG A 171 10.79 5.71 -0.76
C ARG A 171 11.06 4.85 -2.01
N TYR A 172 10.96 5.43 -3.21
CA TYR A 172 11.19 4.71 -4.47
C TYR A 172 12.16 5.47 -5.39
N PRO A 173 13.45 5.53 -5.03
CA PRO A 173 14.45 6.11 -5.90
C PRO A 173 14.58 5.33 -7.23
N PRO A 174 15.07 5.97 -8.30
CA PRO A 174 15.12 5.38 -9.64
C PRO A 174 15.84 4.02 -9.73
N TRP A 175 16.83 3.76 -8.86
CA TRP A 175 17.55 2.49 -8.84
C TRP A 175 16.71 1.34 -8.30
N ILE A 176 15.86 1.57 -7.29
CA ILE A 176 14.90 0.57 -6.78
C ILE A 176 13.92 0.22 -7.89
N MET A 177 13.40 1.22 -8.59
CA MET A 177 12.42 1.00 -9.66
C MET A 177 12.99 0.17 -10.81
N ARG A 178 14.23 0.44 -11.22
CA ARG A 178 14.94 -0.37 -12.21
C ARG A 178 15.17 -1.81 -11.73
N ALA A 179 15.55 -1.98 -10.47
CA ALA A 179 15.73 -3.31 -9.88
C ALA A 179 14.40 -4.08 -9.84
N THR A 180 13.30 -3.43 -9.45
CA THR A 180 11.95 -4.00 -9.46
C THR A 180 11.53 -4.41 -10.87
N GLN A 181 11.73 -3.57 -11.88
CA GLN A 181 11.40 -3.91 -13.28
C GLN A 181 12.23 -5.10 -13.78
N ARG A 182 13.55 -5.11 -13.54
CA ARG A 182 14.39 -6.26 -13.91
C ARG A 182 13.93 -7.54 -13.24
N ARG A 183 13.50 -7.47 -11.97
CA ARG A 183 12.94 -8.61 -11.24
C ARG A 183 11.60 -9.05 -11.83
N MET A 184 10.67 -8.13 -12.08
CA MET A 184 9.32 -8.45 -12.55
C MET A 184 9.28 -8.88 -14.01
N PHE A 185 10.05 -8.24 -14.90
CA PHE A 185 9.90 -8.36 -16.35
C PHE A 185 11.13 -8.92 -17.07
N GLY A 186 12.27 -9.03 -16.38
CA GLY A 186 13.52 -9.48 -17.00
C GLY A 186 14.32 -8.41 -17.70
N GLY A 187 13.85 -7.17 -17.65
CA GLY A 187 14.54 -6.01 -18.18
C GLY A 187 13.96 -4.73 -17.61
N VAL A 188 14.56 -3.60 -17.97
CA VAL A 188 13.99 -2.28 -17.67
C VAL A 188 13.11 -1.91 -18.86
N VAL A 189 11.83 -1.68 -18.61
CA VAL A 189 10.80 -1.43 -19.62
C VAL A 189 10.31 0.01 -19.61
N SER A 190 10.53 0.72 -18.50
CA SER A 190 10.31 2.15 -18.40
C SER A 190 11.45 2.88 -19.09
N THR A 191 11.13 3.44 -20.25
CA THR A 191 11.92 4.49 -20.87
C THR A 191 11.81 5.73 -19.97
N LYS A 192 12.95 6.24 -19.50
CA LYS A 192 13.02 7.62 -19.02
C LYS A 192 12.80 8.53 -20.23
N ASP A 193 11.56 8.72 -20.66
CA ASP A 193 11.29 9.84 -21.54
C ASP A 193 11.48 11.11 -20.70
N ARG A 194 12.40 11.98 -21.13
CA ARG A 194 12.64 13.27 -20.47
C ARG A 194 11.53 14.28 -20.79
N ARG A 195 10.78 14.07 -21.86
CA ARG A 195 9.64 14.89 -22.30
C ARG A 195 8.33 14.43 -21.65
N ASP A 196 8.31 13.19 -21.18
CA ASP A 196 7.18 12.58 -20.48
C ASP A 196 7.69 11.87 -19.20
N PRO A 197 7.99 12.64 -18.14
CA PRO A 197 8.50 12.06 -16.91
C PRO A 197 7.44 11.12 -16.38
N ALA A 198 7.79 9.85 -16.18
CA ALA A 198 6.83 8.87 -15.69
C ALA A 198 6.16 9.38 -14.40
N THR A 199 4.92 9.84 -14.57
CA THR A 199 4.17 10.56 -13.55
C THR A 199 3.67 9.54 -12.56
N TRP A 200 3.86 9.87 -11.29
CA TRP A 200 3.29 9.03 -10.26
C TRP A 200 1.82 9.35 -10.19
N VAL A 201 1.02 8.29 -10.15
CA VAL A 201 -0.41 8.42 -9.95
C VAL A 201 -0.73 7.93 -8.56
N THR A 202 -1.39 8.80 -7.81
CA THR A 202 -2.09 8.41 -6.60
C THR A 202 -3.57 8.47 -6.91
N TRP A 203 -4.32 7.49 -6.42
CA TRP A 203 -5.77 7.52 -6.48
C TRP A 203 -6.35 7.01 -5.17
N ALA A 204 -7.51 7.54 -4.82
CA ALA A 204 -8.26 7.11 -3.66
C ALA A 204 -9.73 7.00 -4.04
N VAL A 205 -10.35 5.92 -3.63
CA VAL A 205 -11.79 5.72 -3.76
C VAL A 205 -12.39 5.72 -2.36
N PRO A 206 -13.29 6.65 -2.02
CA PRO A 206 -13.90 6.72 -0.70
C PRO A 206 -14.74 5.47 -0.41
N ALA A 207 -15.04 5.28 0.87
CA ALA A 207 -16.11 4.38 1.29
C ALA A 207 -17.42 4.85 0.65
N ARG A 208 -18.24 3.93 0.15
CA ARG A 208 -19.55 4.30 -0.40
C ARG A 208 -20.43 4.73 0.78
N CYS A 209 -21.15 5.84 0.64
CA CYS A 209 -22.18 6.17 1.61
C CYS A 209 -23.24 5.07 1.54
N VAL A 210 -23.39 4.30 2.62
CA VAL A 210 -24.59 3.48 2.80
C VAL A 210 -25.72 4.50 2.93
N SER A 211 -26.53 4.65 1.87
CA SER A 211 -27.80 5.34 2.05
C SER A 211 -28.53 4.55 3.13
N PRO A 212 -28.97 5.16 4.24
CA PRO A 212 -29.89 4.46 5.11
C PRO A 212 -31.06 4.08 4.21
N ASP A 213 -31.35 2.78 4.15
CA ASP A 213 -32.53 2.29 3.45
C ASP A 213 -33.67 3.22 3.81
N LYS A 214 -34.25 3.88 2.82
CA LYS A 214 -35.62 4.37 2.94
C LYS A 214 -36.45 3.10 3.07
N GLY A 215 -36.58 2.62 4.30
CA GLY A 215 -37.41 1.48 4.66
C GLY A 215 -38.83 1.75 4.17
N GLY A 216 -39.16 1.15 3.04
CA GLY A 216 -40.52 1.00 2.56
C GLY A 216 -41.08 -0.29 3.13
N ASN A 217 -41.89 -0.15 4.18
CA ASN A 217 -43.31 -0.57 4.24
C ASN A 217 -43.79 -0.50 5.70
#